data_AF-A0A516TLH8-F1
#
_entry.id   AF-A0A516TLH8-F1
#
_cell.length_a   1.000
_cell.length_b   1.000
_cell.length_c   1.000
_cell.angle_alpha   90.00
_cell.angle_beta   90.00
_cell.angle_gamma   90.00
#
_symmetry.space_group_name_H-M   'P 1'
#
loop_
_entity.id
_entity.type
_entity.pdbx_description
1 polymer ?
#
loop_
_entity_poly.entity_id
_entity_poly.type
_entity_poly.pdbx_seq_one_letter_code
_entity_poly.pdbx_strand_id
1 'polypeptide(L)'
;MERAIKEESADSFHRWRLKTKRFYYLLDLCMRQNSSKELSKVLKKFKQIEQLLGQAHDFHVLASFLTNRKYLKEGQNKFFKNFILLLDTLEKEKEKKALSVAKKVVTADFEKNIQQIFN
;
A
#
# COMPACT_ATOMS: atom_id res chain seq x y z
N MET A 1 -4.89 7.16 -4.50
CA MET A 1 -5.75 6.81 -3.36
C MET A 1 -7.22 6.87 -3.74
N GLU A 2 -7.77 8.03 -4.11
CA GLU A 2 -9.21 8.16 -4.46
C GLU A 2 -9.66 7.19 -5.55
N ARG A 3 -8.89 7.05 -6.64
CA ARG A 3 -9.18 6.01 -7.66
C ARG A 3 -9.08 4.58 -7.12
N ALA A 4 -8.16 4.30 -6.20
CA ALA A 4 -8.06 2.97 -5.59
C ALA A 4 -9.25 2.67 -4.67
N ILE A 5 -9.77 3.70 -3.99
CA ILE A 5 -11.00 3.61 -3.20
C ILE A 5 -12.23 3.39 -4.10
N LYS A 6 -12.26 4.04 -5.27
CA LYS A 6 -13.41 3.98 -6.18
C LYS A 6 -13.43 2.72 -7.05
N GLU A 7 -12.27 2.27 -7.49
CA GLU A 7 -12.13 1.15 -8.44
C GLU A 7 -11.95 -0.21 -7.74
N GLU A 8 -11.48 -0.23 -6.48
CA GLU A 8 -11.18 -1.44 -5.66
C GLU A 8 -10.50 -2.58 -6.44
N SER A 9 -9.70 -2.25 -7.46
CA SER A 9 -9.06 -3.22 -8.34
C SER A 9 -7.57 -3.37 -8.01
N ALA A 10 -7.02 -4.57 -8.20
CA ALA A 10 -5.59 -4.84 -8.00
C ALA A 10 -4.69 -3.84 -8.74
N ASP A 11 -5.05 -3.48 -9.97
CA ASP A 11 -4.36 -2.45 -10.76
C ASP A 11 -4.40 -1.06 -10.13
N SER A 12 -5.54 -0.68 -9.55
CA SER A 12 -5.70 0.61 -8.89
C SER A 12 -4.85 0.69 -7.61
N PHE A 13 -4.75 -0.40 -6.85
CA PHE A 13 -3.86 -0.53 -5.69
C PHE A 13 -2.39 -0.57 -6.09
N HIS A 14 -2.04 -1.27 -7.18
CA HIS A 14 -0.69 -1.29 -7.73
C HIS A 14 -0.23 0.12 -8.16
N ARG A 15 -1.07 0.85 -8.92
CA ARG A 15 -0.80 2.25 -9.29
C ARG A 15 -0.65 3.14 -8.05
N TRP A 16 -1.47 2.92 -7.03
CA TRP A 16 -1.39 3.67 -5.79
C TRP A 16 -0.08 3.38 -5.04
N ARG A 17 0.36 2.11 -4.98
CA ARG A 17 1.66 1.74 -4.41
C ARG A 17 2.80 2.51 -5.06
N LEU A 18 2.86 2.50 -6.40
CA LEU A 18 3.93 3.20 -7.13
C LEU A 18 3.96 4.70 -6.83
N LYS A 19 2.80 5.35 -6.78
CA LYS A 19 2.70 6.77 -6.42
C LYS A 19 3.13 7.03 -4.98
N THR A 20 2.69 6.22 -4.03
CA THR A 20 3.07 6.35 -2.61
C THR A 20 4.58 6.17 -2.43
N LYS A 21 5.17 5.17 -3.09
CA LYS A 21 6.61 4.91 -3.04
C LYS A 21 7.42 6.08 -3.59
N ARG A 22 7.04 6.61 -4.76
CA ARG A 22 7.68 7.78 -5.36
C ARG A 22 7.57 9.01 -4.47
N PHE A 23 6.38 9.27 -3.92
CA PHE A 23 6.15 10.41 -3.05
C PHE A 23 6.95 10.30 -1.74
N TYR A 24 6.99 9.12 -1.12
CA TYR A 24 7.83 8.87 0.05
C TYR A 24 9.31 9.17 -0.23
N TYR A 25 9.86 8.70 -1.36
CA TYR A 25 11.26 8.98 -1.70
C TYR A 25 11.54 10.45 -1.96
N LEU A 26 10.64 11.16 -2.66
CA LEU A 26 10.79 12.59 -2.86
C LEU A 26 10.76 13.34 -1.53
N LEU A 27 9.82 13.02 -0.64
CA LEU A 27 9.77 13.59 0.71
C LEU A 27 11.03 13.26 1.51
N ASP A 28 11.50 12.02 1.49
CA ASP A 28 12.71 11.61 2.21
C ASP A 28 13.94 12.39 1.73
N LEU A 29 14.07 12.60 0.43
CA LEU A 29 15.17 13.36 -0.18
C LEU A 29 15.13 14.84 0.20
N CYS A 30 13.97 15.50 0.05
CA CYS A 30 13.83 16.92 0.38
C CYS A 30 14.05 17.19 1.88
N MET A 31 13.79 16.21 2.74
CA MET A 31 13.74 16.42 4.20
C MET A 31 15.00 16.05 4.94
N ARG A 32 16.04 15.61 4.23
CA ARG A 32 17.39 15.47 4.80
C ARG A 32 17.97 16.80 5.31
N GLN A 33 17.47 17.94 4.82
CA GLN A 33 18.00 19.26 5.16
C GLN A 33 17.11 20.09 6.11
N ASN A 34 15.79 19.84 6.16
CA ASN A 34 14.84 20.63 6.97
C ASN A 34 13.77 19.73 7.63
N SER A 35 14.15 18.96 8.66
CA SER A 35 13.21 18.05 9.33
C SER A 35 12.46 18.73 10.48
N SER A 36 11.22 19.17 10.24
CA SER A 36 10.28 19.50 11.33
C SER A 36 9.70 18.23 11.96
N LYS A 37 9.28 18.31 13.23
CA LYS A 37 8.67 17.17 13.96
C LYS A 37 7.36 16.73 13.30
N GLU A 38 6.58 17.69 12.82
CA GLU A 38 5.30 17.51 12.14
C GLU A 38 5.50 16.72 10.84
N LEU A 39 6.52 17.09 10.07
CA LEU A 39 6.79 16.44 8.81
C LEU A 39 7.42 15.05 8.98
N SER A 40 8.23 14.86 10.03
CA SER A 40 8.72 13.54 10.40
C SER A 40 7.57 12.57 10.72
N LYS A 41 6.46 13.05 11.32
CA LYS A 41 5.25 12.26 11.53
C LYS A 41 4.56 11.91 10.22
N VAL A 42 4.48 12.86 9.28
CA VAL A 42 3.93 12.63 7.93
C VAL A 42 4.75 11.57 7.18
N LEU A 43 6.08 11.72 7.15
CA LEU A 43 6.99 10.79 6.49
C LEU A 43 6.81 9.36 7.03
N LYS A 44 6.73 9.21 8.36
CA LYS A 44 6.45 7.90 8.99
C LYS A 44 5.14 7.30 8.53
N LYS A 45 4.06 8.10 8.41
CA LYS A 45 2.77 7.61 7.92
C LYS A 45 2.83 7.21 6.44
N PHE A 46 3.52 7.97 5.57
CA PHE A 46 3.70 7.58 4.17
C PHE A 46 4.53 6.30 4.02
N LYS A 47 5.60 6.15 4.81
CA LYS A 47 6.36 4.91 4.90
C LYS A 47 5.49 3.74 5.32
N GLN A 48 4.61 3.94 6.30
CA GLN A 48 3.66 2.92 6.74
C GLN A 48 2.69 2.52 5.62
N ILE A 49 2.14 3.49 4.86
CA ILE A 49 1.26 3.20 3.71
C ILE A 49 2.04 2.41 2.64
N GLU A 50 3.28 2.83 2.33
CA GLU A 50 4.14 2.16 1.36
C GLU A 50 4.39 0.70 1.75
N GLN A 51 4.71 0.43 3.01
CA GLN A 51 4.93 -0.94 3.51
C GLN A 51 3.67 -1.81 3.49
N LEU A 52 2.49 -1.24 3.78
CA LEU A 52 1.23 -1.97 3.74
C LEU A 52 0.85 -2.35 2.31
N LEU A 53 0.96 -1.41 1.37
CA LEU A 53 0.78 -1.68 -0.07
C LEU A 53 1.90 -2.60 -0.62
N GLY A 54 3.07 -2.53 0.01
CA GLY A 54 4.16 -3.50 0.00
C GLY A 54 3.64 -4.93 0.09
N GLN A 55 3.18 -5.25 1.29
CA GLN A 55 2.72 -6.57 1.69
C GLN A 55 1.49 -7.02 0.91
N ALA A 56 0.53 -6.12 0.62
CA ALA A 56 -0.64 -6.45 -0.18
C ALA A 56 -0.25 -7.03 -1.55
N HIS A 57 0.66 -6.34 -2.24
CA HIS A 57 1.14 -6.79 -3.55
C HIS A 57 1.96 -8.09 -3.47
N ASP A 58 2.72 -8.29 -2.39
CA ASP A 58 3.50 -9.53 -2.23
C ASP A 58 2.55 -10.74 -2.11
N PHE A 59 1.42 -10.59 -1.38
CA PHE A 59 0.38 -11.62 -1.33
C PHE A 59 -0.30 -11.84 -2.69
N HIS A 60 -0.62 -10.76 -3.40
CA HIS A 60 -1.18 -10.82 -4.75
C HIS A 60 -0.29 -11.61 -5.73
N VAL A 61 1.01 -11.31 -5.72
CA VAL A 61 2.00 -11.98 -6.58
C VAL A 61 2.14 -13.45 -6.19
N LEU A 62 2.17 -13.76 -4.89
CA LEU A 62 2.24 -15.14 -4.41
C LEU A 62 0.99 -15.93 -4.82
N ALA A 63 -0.21 -15.38 -4.63
CA ALA A 63 -1.46 -16.00 -5.07
C ALA A 63 -1.42 -16.25 -6.59
N SER A 64 -1.08 -15.23 -7.38
CA SER A 64 -0.97 -15.34 -8.85
C SER A 64 0.03 -16.41 -9.29
N PHE A 65 1.18 -16.50 -8.63
CA PHE A 65 2.20 -17.51 -8.91
C PHE A 65 1.73 -18.92 -8.61
N LEU A 66 0.97 -19.11 -7.52
CA LEU A 66 0.41 -20.40 -7.14
C LEU A 66 -0.71 -20.84 -8.09
N THR A 67 -1.52 -19.89 -8.58
CA THR A 67 -2.64 -20.17 -9.51
C THR A 67 -2.15 -20.44 -10.94
N ASN A 68 -1.08 -19.78 -11.40
CA ASN A 68 -0.55 -19.96 -12.76
C ASN A 68 0.24 -21.26 -12.96
N ARG A 69 0.63 -21.97 -11.89
CA ARG A 69 1.36 -23.22 -12.05
C ARG A 69 0.40 -24.42 -12.09
N LYS A 70 0.54 -25.26 -13.12
CA LYS A 70 -0.15 -26.56 -13.31
C LYS A 70 0.19 -27.64 -12.24
N TYR A 71 0.67 -27.29 -11.04
CA TYR A 71 1.10 -28.27 -10.02
C TYR A 71 -0.04 -28.93 -9.23
N LEU A 72 -1.30 -28.55 -9.45
CA LEU A 72 -2.42 -29.12 -8.72
C LEU A 72 -2.79 -30.50 -9.26
N LYS A 73 -2.08 -31.54 -8.79
CA LYS A 73 -2.60 -32.91 -8.79
C LYS A 73 -3.87 -32.94 -7.92
N GLU A 74 -4.91 -33.61 -8.41
CA GLU A 74 -6.31 -33.55 -7.95
C GLU A 74 -6.53 -33.79 -6.44
N GLY A 75 -5.56 -34.38 -5.72
CA GLY A 75 -5.63 -34.64 -4.28
C GLY A 75 -5.22 -33.50 -3.32
N GLN A 76 -4.51 -32.45 -3.77
CA GLN A 76 -4.11 -31.31 -2.91
C GLN A 76 -5.06 -30.11 -2.98
N ASN A 77 -6.18 -30.27 -3.67
CA ASN A 77 -7.01 -29.17 -4.18
C ASN A 77 -7.63 -28.30 -3.07
N LYS A 78 -8.06 -28.90 -1.94
CA LYS A 78 -8.75 -28.16 -0.87
C LYS A 78 -7.80 -27.29 -0.02
N PHE A 79 -6.67 -27.86 0.43
CA PHE A 79 -5.69 -27.10 1.22
C PHE A 79 -5.09 -25.95 0.42
N PHE A 80 -4.79 -26.18 -0.86
CA PHE A 80 -4.22 -25.16 -1.73
C PHE A 80 -5.22 -24.03 -2.03
N LYS A 81 -6.48 -24.37 -2.29
CA LYS A 81 -7.57 -23.38 -2.40
C LYS A 81 -7.72 -22.55 -1.13
N ASN A 82 -7.72 -23.19 0.04
CA ASN A 82 -7.80 -22.48 1.32
C ASN A 82 -6.60 -21.55 1.54
N PHE A 83 -5.40 -21.97 1.11
CA PHE A 83 -4.22 -21.14 1.20
C PHE A 83 -4.28 -19.92 0.27
N ILE A 84 -4.75 -20.08 -0.97
CA ILE A 84 -4.99 -18.95 -1.88
C ILE A 84 -6.03 -17.97 -1.28
N LEU A 85 -7.14 -18.49 -0.75
CA LEU A 85 -8.15 -17.67 -0.07
C LEU A 85 -7.59 -16.90 1.13
N LEU A 86 -6.67 -17.52 1.88
CA LEU A 86 -5.98 -16.85 2.98
C LEU A 86 -5.10 -15.70 2.47
N LEU A 87 -4.36 -15.90 1.38
CA LEU A 87 -3.55 -14.85 0.76
C LEU A 87 -4.41 -13.68 0.29
N ASP A 88 -5.54 -13.94 -0.37
CA ASP A 88 -6.49 -12.90 -0.79
C ASP A 88 -7.07 -12.11 0.41
N THR A 89 -7.32 -12.82 1.52
CA THR A 89 -7.81 -12.19 2.75
C THR A 89 -6.74 -11.26 3.34
N LEU A 90 -5.49 -11.74 3.41
CA LEU A 90 -4.37 -10.95 3.91
C LEU A 90 -4.08 -9.73 3.01
N GLU A 91 -4.15 -9.88 1.69
CA GLU A 91 -4.05 -8.78 0.72
C GLU A 91 -5.05 -7.67 1.06
N LYS A 92 -6.34 -8.01 1.13
CA LYS A 92 -7.43 -7.06 1.43
C LYS A 92 -7.28 -6.42 2.80
N GLU A 93 -6.81 -7.15 3.80
CA GLU A 93 -6.54 -6.57 5.12
C GLU A 93 -5.47 -5.48 5.07
N LYS A 94 -4.38 -5.71 4.31
CA LYS A 94 -3.30 -4.73 4.17
C LYS A 94 -3.78 -3.50 3.40
N GLU A 95 -4.56 -3.69 2.35
CA GLU A 95 -5.20 -2.59 1.60
C GLU A 95 -6.11 -1.74 2.49
N LYS A 96 -6.99 -2.37 3.27
CA LYS A 96 -7.87 -1.68 4.23
C LYS A 96 -7.08 -0.89 5.27
N LYS A 97 -6.02 -1.48 5.82
CA LYS A 97 -5.13 -0.79 6.76
C LYS A 97 -4.42 0.38 6.10
N ALA A 98 -3.93 0.22 4.86
CA ALA A 98 -3.30 1.30 4.11
C ALA A 98 -4.28 2.45 3.91
N LEU A 99 -5.52 2.16 3.52
CA LEU A 99 -6.60 3.14 3.36
C LEU A 99 -6.94 3.87 4.65
N SER A 100 -6.98 3.16 5.79
CA SER A 100 -7.21 3.78 7.10
C SER A 100 -6.11 4.78 7.48
N VAL A 101 -4.84 4.41 7.29
CA VAL A 101 -3.70 5.30 7.55
C VAL A 101 -3.75 6.50 6.62
N ALA A 102 -3.99 6.26 5.34
CA ALA A 102 -4.17 7.26 4.30
C ALA A 102 -5.22 8.32 4.64
N LYS A 103 -6.42 7.91 5.05
CA LYS A 103 -7.49 8.82 5.48
C LYS A 103 -7.08 9.70 6.68
N LYS A 104 -6.21 9.19 7.56
CA LYS A 104 -5.64 9.93 8.70
C LYS A 104 -4.47 10.85 8.32
N VAL A 105 -3.96 10.76 7.10
CA VAL A 105 -2.87 11.61 6.57
C VAL A 105 -3.45 12.71 5.72
N VAL A 106 -4.36 12.37 4.81
CA VAL A 106 -5.04 13.30 3.90
C VAL A 106 -6.19 13.96 4.66
N THR A 107 -5.85 14.80 5.63
CA THR A 107 -6.78 15.76 6.23
C THR A 107 -6.73 17.07 5.43
N ALA A 108 -7.76 17.92 5.55
CA ALA A 108 -7.83 19.19 4.82
C ALA A 108 -6.59 20.09 5.02
N ASP A 109 -5.92 19.98 6.17
CA ASP A 109 -4.71 20.74 6.48
C ASP A 109 -3.42 20.11 5.93
N PHE A 110 -3.46 18.92 5.32
CA PHE A 110 -2.28 18.24 4.82
C PHE A 110 -1.58 19.02 3.69
N GLU A 111 -2.35 19.50 2.71
CA GLU A 111 -1.81 20.33 1.62
C GLU A 111 -1.27 21.66 2.14
N LYS A 112 -1.99 22.32 3.07
CA LYS A 112 -1.51 23.54 3.73
C LYS A 112 -0.19 23.31 4.48
N ASN A 113 -0.10 22.22 5.24
CA ASN A 113 1.11 21.86 5.99
C ASN A 113 2.29 21.56 5.06
N ILE A 114 2.06 20.89 3.92
CA ILE A 114 3.12 20.67 2.93
C ILE A 114 3.54 21.99 2.26
N GLN A 115 2.59 22.83 1.84
CA GLN A 115 2.90 24.12 1.22
C GLN A 115 3.67 25.06 2.16
N GLN A 116 3.34 25.09 3.45
CA GLN A 116 4.07 25.86 4.46
C GLN A 116 5.52 25.39 4.70
N ILE A 117 5.85 24.17 4.31
CA ILE A 117 7.18 23.59 4.54
C ILE A 117 8.10 23.79 3.32
N PHE A 118 7.52 24.00 2.15
CA PHE A 118 8.24 24.22 0.89
C PHE A 118 8.22 25.69 0.41
N ASN A 119 7.53 26.59 1.12
CA ASN A 119 7.63 28.05 0.99
C ASN A 119 8.55 28.61 2.08
#